data_AF-A0A965PYV5-F1
#
_entry.id   AF-A0A965PYV5-F1
#
_cell.length_a   1.000
_cell.length_b   1.000
_cell.length_c   1.000
_cell.angle_alpha   90.00
_cell.angle_beta   90.00
_cell.angle_gamma   90.00
#
_symmetry.space_group_name_H-M   'P 1'
#
loop_
_entity.id
_entity.type
_entity.pdbx_description
1 polymer ?
#
loop_
_entity_poly.entity_id
_entity_poly.type
_entity_poly.pdbx_seq_one_letter_code
_entity_poly.pdbx_strand_id
1 'polypeptide(L)'
;MKRVFVFIFMLGSIVIMTEAGLVGEVSAEANSLSVSLKTSKGDISITLFPDKAPVTVANFVNLARRGYYDGLIFHRVIDNFMIQGGDPTGTGMGGPGYKFKDEFDSSLRHDAPGVLSMANAGPGTNGSQFFITHVPTPWLDGKHSVFGKVTQGQEVVDSITQGDKIESIKLSGDVTSLLQSQDEYVAEWSKILDEKFPAKQAAQ
;
A
#
# COMPACT_ATOMS: atom_id res chain seq x y z
N MET A 1 70.98 -13.66 -54.48
CA MET A 1 70.54 -12.28 -54.19
C MET A 1 69.22 -12.33 -53.42
N LYS A 2 69.20 -11.74 -52.22
CA LYS A 2 68.03 -11.29 -51.40
C LYS A 2 67.03 -12.39 -50.96
N ARG A 3 66.57 -12.51 -49.72
CA ARG A 3 66.89 -11.99 -48.37
C ARG A 3 66.03 -12.87 -47.45
N VAL A 4 66.65 -13.48 -46.44
CA VAL A 4 65.97 -14.20 -45.36
C VAL A 4 65.26 -13.19 -44.45
N PHE A 5 64.02 -13.47 -44.05
CA PHE A 5 63.40 -12.83 -42.89
C PHE A 5 62.79 -13.90 -41.98
N VAL A 6 63.47 -14.09 -40.85
CA VAL A 6 62.99 -14.74 -39.64
C VAL A 6 62.15 -13.73 -38.88
N PHE A 7 60.94 -14.11 -38.46
CA PHE A 7 60.21 -13.39 -37.42
C PHE A 7 59.79 -14.37 -36.32
N ILE A 8 60.53 -14.27 -35.22
CA ILE A 8 60.19 -14.80 -33.89
C ILE A 8 59.09 -13.89 -33.34
N PHE A 9 57.95 -14.46 -32.92
CA PHE A 9 56.99 -13.75 -32.09
C PHE A 9 56.67 -14.53 -30.80
N MET A 10 56.80 -13.76 -29.72
CA MET A 10 56.68 -14.03 -28.30
C MET A 10 55.50 -14.90 -27.83
N LEU A 11 55.79 -15.64 -26.76
CA LEU A 11 54.89 -16.09 -25.70
C LEU A 11 53.86 -15.00 -25.31
N GLY A 12 52.58 -15.34 -25.44
CA GLY A 12 51.48 -14.61 -24.83
C GLY A 12 50.60 -15.58 -24.06
N SER A 13 50.76 -15.61 -22.74
CA SER A 13 49.88 -16.31 -21.81
C SER A 13 48.45 -15.82 -22.00
N ILE A 14 47.55 -16.69 -22.46
CA ILE A 14 46.11 -16.42 -22.42
C ILE A 14 45.69 -16.55 -20.95
N VAL A 15 45.56 -15.40 -20.29
CA VAL A 15 44.78 -15.27 -19.05
C VAL A 15 43.34 -15.14 -19.49
N ILE A 16 42.56 -16.20 -19.35
CA ILE A 16 41.11 -16.14 -19.45
C ILE A 16 40.64 -15.44 -18.17
N MET A 17 40.43 -14.13 -18.24
CA MET A 17 39.69 -13.42 -17.21
C MET A 17 38.23 -13.89 -17.30
N THR A 18 37.88 -14.82 -16.42
CA THR A 18 36.49 -15.10 -16.10
C THR A 18 35.93 -13.84 -15.44
N GLU A 19 35.03 -13.15 -16.13
CA GLU A 19 34.12 -12.22 -15.48
C GLU A 19 33.27 -13.06 -14.52
N ALA A 20 33.67 -13.07 -13.25
CA ALA A 20 32.79 -13.43 -12.17
C ALA A 20 31.68 -12.37 -12.18
N GLY A 21 30.60 -12.69 -12.89
CA GLY A 21 29.35 -11.96 -12.79
C GLY A 21 29.04 -11.80 -11.31
N LEU A 22 29.01 -10.55 -10.87
CA LEU A 22 28.46 -10.17 -9.59
C LEU A 22 26.95 -10.37 -9.71
N VAL A 23 26.51 -11.63 -9.71
CA VAL A 23 25.13 -11.96 -9.34
C VAL A 23 25.10 -11.73 -7.84
N GLY A 24 24.92 -10.47 -7.46
CA GLY A 24 24.43 -10.18 -6.12
C GLY A 24 23.15 -10.98 -5.97
N GLU A 25 23.13 -11.90 -5.01
CA GLU A 25 21.88 -12.33 -4.41
C GLU A 25 21.19 -11.04 -3.95
N VAL A 26 20.25 -10.55 -4.76
CA VAL A 26 19.21 -9.67 -4.26
C VAL A 26 18.44 -10.55 -3.29
N SER A 27 18.76 -10.43 -2.00
CA SER A 27 17.99 -11.10 -0.97
C SER A 27 16.54 -10.68 -1.16
N ALA A 28 15.64 -11.65 -1.20
CA ALA A 28 14.21 -11.45 -1.32
C ALA A 28 13.60 -10.90 -0.01
N GLU A 29 14.24 -9.89 0.58
CA GLU A 29 13.64 -8.90 1.48
C GLU A 29 13.04 -7.78 0.62
N ALA A 30 12.29 -8.16 -0.41
CA ALA A 30 11.74 -7.25 -1.41
C ALA A 30 10.70 -6.33 -0.74
N ASN A 31 11.13 -5.12 -0.39
CA ASN A 31 10.35 -3.88 -0.39
C ASN A 31 8.90 -3.97 0.16
N SER A 32 8.67 -4.77 1.20
CA SER A 32 7.32 -4.99 1.71
C SER A 32 6.81 -3.71 2.38
N LEU A 33 5.79 -3.11 1.78
CA LEU A 33 5.15 -1.93 2.35
C LEU A 33 4.15 -2.39 3.41
N SER A 34 4.28 -1.84 4.62
CA SER A 34 3.41 -2.19 5.74
C SER A 34 2.99 -0.96 6.51
N VAL A 35 1.88 -1.09 7.25
CA VAL A 35 1.36 -0.02 8.10
C VAL A 35 1.03 -0.55 9.48
N SER A 36 1.25 0.28 10.49
CA SER A 36 0.73 0.11 11.84
C SER A 36 -0.38 1.12 12.05
N LEU A 37 -1.61 0.61 12.12
CA LEU A 37 -2.83 1.38 12.38
C LEU A 37 -3.08 1.37 13.88
N LYS A 38 -2.76 2.49 14.55
CA LYS A 38 -3.01 2.66 15.98
C LYS A 38 -4.45 3.06 16.19
N THR A 39 -5.18 2.32 17.02
CA THR A 39 -6.59 2.57 17.33
C THR A 39 -6.81 2.72 18.84
N SER A 40 -7.99 3.19 19.25
CA SER A 40 -8.40 3.21 20.66
C SER A 40 -8.48 1.82 21.32
N LYS A 41 -8.45 0.73 20.53
CA LYS A 41 -8.52 -0.65 21.00
C LYS A 41 -7.17 -1.39 20.96
N GLY A 42 -6.15 -0.79 20.36
CA GLY A 42 -4.84 -1.40 20.13
C GLY A 42 -4.33 -1.17 18.72
N ASP A 43 -3.19 -1.79 18.42
CA ASP A 43 -2.50 -1.62 17.14
C ASP A 43 -2.85 -2.77 16.19
N ILE A 44 -3.04 -2.43 14.91
CA ILE A 44 -3.29 -3.40 13.83
C ILE A 44 -2.13 -3.27 12.83
N SER A 45 -1.39 -4.36 12.63
CA SER A 45 -0.32 -4.43 11.64
C SER A 45 -0.86 -4.98 10.33
N ILE A 46 -0.56 -4.31 9.22
CA ILE A 46 -1.12 -4.62 7.90
C ILE A 46 0.00 -4.59 6.86
N THR A 47 0.04 -5.59 5.99
CA THR A 47 0.85 -5.56 4.76
C THR A 47 0.03 -5.02 3.61
N LEU A 48 0.61 -4.14 2.80
CA LEU A 48 -0.02 -3.54 1.62
C LEU A 48 0.45 -4.24 0.34
N PHE A 49 -0.34 -4.17 -0.73
CA PHE A 49 -0.09 -4.87 -2.01
C PHE A 49 0.14 -3.89 -3.18
N PRO A 50 1.24 -3.11 -3.18
CA PRO A 50 1.49 -2.09 -4.21
C PRO A 50 1.62 -2.67 -5.62
N ASP A 51 2.11 -3.91 -5.76
CA ASP A 51 2.24 -4.55 -7.09
C ASP A 51 0.90 -4.96 -7.70
N LYS A 52 -0.16 -5.04 -6.87
CA LYS A 52 -1.48 -5.54 -7.26
C LYS A 52 -2.53 -4.44 -7.34
N ALA A 53 -2.43 -3.45 -6.47
CA ALA A 53 -3.32 -2.29 -6.42
C ALA A 53 -2.52 -0.98 -6.24
N PRO A 54 -1.62 -0.64 -7.19
CA PRO A 54 -0.67 0.46 -7.02
C PRO A 54 -1.33 1.81 -6.79
N VAL A 55 -2.42 2.13 -7.51
CA VAL A 55 -3.11 3.42 -7.39
C VAL A 55 -3.84 3.49 -6.03
N THR A 56 -4.46 2.40 -5.61
CA THR A 56 -5.18 2.28 -4.34
C THR A 56 -4.23 2.41 -3.15
N VAL A 57 -3.10 1.70 -3.19
CA VAL A 57 -2.07 1.76 -2.15
C VAL A 57 -1.45 3.16 -2.10
N ALA A 58 -1.14 3.77 -3.26
CA ALA A 58 -0.62 5.13 -3.32
C ALA A 58 -1.59 6.15 -2.72
N ASN A 59 -2.90 6.02 -3.00
CA ASN A 59 -3.93 6.88 -2.40
C ASN A 59 -3.95 6.76 -0.87
N PHE A 60 -4.05 5.53 -0.35
CA PHE A 60 -4.11 5.29 1.10
C PHE A 60 -2.88 5.84 1.81
N VAL A 61 -1.70 5.59 1.25
CA VAL A 61 -0.42 6.01 1.79
C VAL A 61 -0.26 7.54 1.73
N ASN A 62 -0.69 8.19 0.64
CA ASN A 62 -0.66 9.64 0.54
C ASN A 62 -1.55 10.30 1.61
N LEU A 63 -2.76 9.77 1.82
CA LEU A 63 -3.67 10.24 2.87
C LEU A 63 -3.08 10.01 4.27
N ALA A 64 -2.53 8.82 4.53
CA ALA A 64 -1.92 8.48 5.81
C ALA A 64 -0.72 9.39 6.15
N ARG A 65 0.19 9.65 5.19
CA ARG A 65 1.34 10.57 5.40
C ARG A 65 0.94 11.98 5.80
N ARG A 66 -0.26 12.42 5.40
CA ARG A 66 -0.78 13.76 5.68
C ARG A 66 -1.55 13.83 7.02
N GLY A 67 -1.63 12.72 7.76
CA GLY A 67 -2.43 12.61 8.99
C GLY A 67 -3.94 12.70 8.73
N TYR A 68 -4.38 12.37 7.51
CA TYR A 68 -5.79 12.47 7.12
C TYR A 68 -6.68 11.59 8.00
N TYR A 69 -6.21 10.37 8.31
CA TYR A 69 -6.95 9.38 9.09
C TYR A 69 -6.91 9.64 10.60
N ASP A 70 -6.01 10.50 11.08
CA ASP A 70 -5.79 10.71 12.52
C ASP A 70 -7.03 11.35 13.17
N GLY A 71 -7.59 10.66 14.16
CA GLY A 71 -8.80 11.05 14.88
C GLY A 71 -10.10 10.65 14.19
N LEU A 72 -10.07 10.04 13.00
CA LEU A 72 -11.27 9.54 12.35
C LEU A 72 -11.83 8.30 13.08
N ILE A 73 -13.10 8.00 12.85
CA ILE A 73 -13.77 6.87 13.51
C ILE A 73 -14.06 5.72 12.54
N PHE A 74 -14.21 4.53 13.11
CA PHE A 74 -14.94 3.44 12.47
C PHE A 74 -16.44 3.71 12.61
N HIS A 75 -17.03 4.35 11.60
CA HIS A 75 -18.42 4.82 11.63
C HIS A 75 -19.43 3.70 11.37
N ARG A 76 -18.99 2.57 10.80
CA ARG A 76 -19.84 1.41 10.54
C ARG A 76 -19.10 0.13 10.91
N VAL A 77 -19.63 -0.58 11.89
CA VAL A 77 -19.10 -1.85 12.38
C VAL A 77 -20.24 -2.87 12.37
N ILE A 78 -19.99 -4.03 11.78
CA ILE A 78 -20.97 -5.12 11.73
C ILE A 78 -20.28 -6.40 12.13
N ASP A 79 -20.72 -6.97 13.26
CA ASP A 79 -20.23 -8.23 13.80
C ASP A 79 -20.27 -9.33 12.74
N ASN A 80 -19.20 -10.14 12.71
CA ASN A 80 -19.02 -11.21 11.72
C ASN A 80 -19.11 -10.74 10.26
N PHE A 81 -18.77 -9.48 10.01
CA PHE A 81 -18.63 -8.93 8.66
C PHE A 81 -17.38 -8.07 8.52
N MET A 82 -17.41 -6.81 9.00
CA MET A 82 -16.29 -5.89 8.86
C MET A 82 -16.34 -4.69 9.82
N ILE A 83 -15.21 -3.99 9.91
CA ILE A 83 -15.11 -2.62 10.42
C ILE A 83 -14.84 -1.67 9.25
N GLN A 84 -15.56 -0.56 9.15
CA GLN A 84 -15.41 0.44 8.08
C GLN A 84 -15.14 1.83 8.68
N GLY A 85 -14.12 2.49 8.15
CA GLY A 85 -13.63 3.79 8.58
C GLY A 85 -13.16 4.66 7.41
N GLY A 86 -12.41 5.72 7.73
CA GLY A 86 -11.81 6.60 6.71
C GLY A 86 -12.73 7.68 6.14
N ASP A 87 -13.86 7.95 6.77
CA ASP A 87 -14.73 9.09 6.44
C ASP A 87 -14.41 10.28 7.39
N PRO A 88 -13.98 11.45 6.86
CA PRO A 88 -13.68 12.64 7.68
C PRO A 88 -14.90 13.24 8.39
N THR A 89 -16.11 12.95 7.90
CA THR A 89 -17.38 13.42 8.49
C THR A 89 -17.95 12.43 9.51
N GLY A 90 -17.49 11.17 9.50
CA GLY A 90 -18.04 10.09 10.34
C GLY A 90 -19.47 9.65 9.97
N THR A 91 -20.01 10.07 8.83
CA THR A 91 -21.41 9.80 8.42
C THR A 91 -21.56 8.58 7.51
N GLY A 92 -20.46 8.11 6.93
CA GLY A 92 -20.42 7.15 5.82
C GLY A 92 -20.55 7.79 4.43
N MET A 93 -20.80 9.10 4.34
CA MET A 93 -21.02 9.81 3.06
C MET A 93 -19.86 10.71 2.64
N GLY A 94 -18.87 10.94 3.50
CA GLY A 94 -17.74 11.80 3.20
C GLY A 94 -16.59 11.08 2.50
N GLY A 95 -15.55 11.85 2.16
CA GLY A 95 -14.38 11.38 1.44
C GLY A 95 -13.36 12.49 1.23
N PRO A 96 -12.28 12.22 0.46
CA PRO A 96 -11.13 13.10 0.35
C PRO A 96 -11.34 14.24 -0.67
N GLY A 97 -12.55 14.36 -1.23
CA GLY A 97 -12.90 15.36 -2.23
C GLY A 97 -12.66 14.94 -3.68
N TYR A 98 -12.25 13.69 -3.91
CA TYR A 98 -12.06 13.08 -5.24
C TYR A 98 -12.50 11.62 -5.26
N LYS A 99 -12.54 11.03 -6.46
CA LYS A 99 -12.83 9.62 -6.70
C LYS A 99 -11.79 9.03 -7.66
N PHE A 100 -11.52 7.73 -7.55
CA PHE A 100 -10.63 7.01 -8.47
C PHE A 100 -11.15 5.60 -8.79
N LYS A 101 -10.53 5.00 -9.82
CA LYS A 101 -10.89 3.69 -10.39
C LYS A 101 -10.73 2.54 -9.38
N ASP A 102 -11.39 1.42 -9.67
CA ASP A 102 -11.11 0.16 -9.00
C ASP A 102 -9.89 -0.55 -9.60
N GLU A 103 -9.17 -1.29 -8.76
CA GLU A 103 -8.11 -2.22 -9.11
C GLU A 103 -8.47 -3.61 -8.56
N PHE A 104 -8.61 -4.59 -9.46
CA PHE A 104 -8.92 -5.98 -9.09
C PHE A 104 -7.82 -6.90 -9.63
N ASP A 105 -7.23 -7.70 -8.76
CA ASP A 105 -6.31 -8.77 -9.11
C ASP A 105 -6.92 -10.12 -8.71
N SER A 106 -6.84 -11.12 -9.59
CA SER A 106 -7.47 -12.43 -9.38
C SER A 106 -6.91 -13.24 -8.21
N SER A 107 -5.70 -12.90 -7.75
CA SER A 107 -5.07 -13.49 -6.56
C SER A 107 -5.49 -12.83 -5.25
N LEU A 108 -6.13 -11.66 -5.31
CA LEU A 108 -6.61 -10.95 -4.12
C LEU A 108 -8.10 -11.17 -3.93
N ARG A 109 -8.46 -11.94 -2.89
CA ARG A 109 -9.83 -12.35 -2.61
C ARG A 109 -10.22 -12.07 -1.16
N HIS A 110 -11.52 -11.98 -0.91
CA HIS A 110 -12.07 -11.88 0.43
C HIS A 110 -12.30 -13.27 1.03
N ASP A 111 -11.25 -14.09 1.09
CA ASP A 111 -11.29 -15.50 1.47
C ASP A 111 -10.86 -15.76 2.93
N ALA A 112 -10.53 -14.71 3.67
CA ALA A 112 -10.05 -14.77 5.05
C ALA A 112 -10.52 -13.54 5.85
N PRO A 113 -10.45 -13.60 7.19
CA PRO A 113 -10.41 -12.41 8.04
C PRO A 113 -9.24 -11.48 7.67
N GLY A 114 -9.37 -10.22 8.06
CA GLY A 114 -8.28 -9.24 7.99
C GLY A 114 -8.00 -8.70 6.60
N VAL A 115 -8.89 -8.89 5.63
CA VAL A 115 -8.71 -8.37 4.28
C VAL A 115 -9.04 -6.88 4.28
N LEU A 116 -8.05 -6.05 3.94
CA LEU A 116 -8.20 -4.59 3.84
C LEU A 116 -8.60 -4.21 2.42
N SER A 117 -9.73 -3.49 2.31
CA SER A 117 -10.34 -3.16 1.02
C SER A 117 -10.98 -1.77 0.99
N MET A 118 -11.11 -1.20 -0.21
CA MET A 118 -11.78 0.09 -0.39
C MET A 118 -13.30 -0.04 -0.27
N ALA A 119 -13.92 0.84 0.50
CA ALA A 119 -15.36 1.06 0.42
C ALA A 119 -15.67 1.97 -0.79
N ASN A 120 -16.78 1.71 -1.48
CA ASN A 120 -17.22 2.48 -2.64
C ASN A 120 -18.75 2.52 -2.74
N ALA A 121 -19.26 3.36 -3.64
CA ALA A 121 -20.67 3.52 -3.98
C ALA A 121 -20.98 3.02 -5.40
N GLY A 122 -20.24 1.99 -5.85
CA GLY A 122 -20.26 1.47 -7.22
C GLY A 122 -18.95 1.71 -7.98
N PRO A 123 -18.86 1.22 -9.23
CA PRO A 123 -17.61 1.23 -10.00
C PRO A 123 -16.97 2.61 -10.11
N GLY A 124 -15.66 2.69 -9.88
CA GLY A 124 -14.86 3.91 -10.02
C GLY A 124 -15.17 5.00 -9.00
N THR A 125 -15.63 4.63 -7.80
CA THR A 125 -15.99 5.59 -6.75
C THR A 125 -15.15 5.44 -5.48
N ASN A 126 -13.96 4.84 -5.58
CA ASN A 126 -13.03 4.77 -4.45
C ASN A 126 -12.62 6.17 -4.00
N GLY A 127 -12.47 6.36 -2.69
CA GLY A 127 -12.09 7.63 -2.08
C GLY A 127 -11.12 7.40 -0.93
N SER A 128 -11.53 7.72 0.30
CA SER A 128 -10.69 7.51 1.50
C SER A 128 -11.20 6.40 2.41
N GLN A 129 -12.46 6.00 2.25
CA GLN A 129 -13.07 5.01 3.11
C GLN A 129 -12.57 3.61 2.79
N PHE A 130 -12.26 2.85 3.83
CA PHE A 130 -11.79 1.46 3.74
C PHE A 130 -12.52 0.61 4.77
N PHE A 131 -12.45 -0.71 4.59
CA PHE A 131 -12.91 -1.67 5.59
C PHE A 131 -11.91 -2.81 5.77
N ILE A 132 -11.98 -3.46 6.95
CA ILE A 132 -11.23 -4.67 7.29
C ILE A 132 -12.22 -5.75 7.68
N THR A 133 -12.11 -6.94 7.09
CA THR A 133 -13.05 -8.04 7.33
C THR A 133 -12.82 -8.76 8.66
N HIS A 134 -13.90 -9.21 9.30
CA HIS A 134 -13.85 -10.15 10.43
C HIS A 134 -13.79 -11.61 9.96
N VAL A 135 -14.39 -11.90 8.80
CA VAL A 135 -14.58 -13.25 8.25
C VAL A 135 -14.38 -13.25 6.73
N PRO A 136 -14.32 -14.42 6.07
CA PRO A 136 -14.39 -14.48 4.61
C PRO A 136 -15.70 -13.87 4.07
N THR A 137 -15.61 -13.04 3.03
CA THR A 137 -16.75 -12.35 2.42
C THR A 137 -16.70 -12.42 0.88
N PRO A 138 -16.73 -13.62 0.27
CA PRO A 138 -16.47 -13.81 -1.17
C PRO A 138 -17.47 -13.09 -2.09
N TRP A 139 -18.64 -12.68 -1.60
CA TRP A 139 -19.61 -11.89 -2.36
C TRP A 139 -19.13 -10.44 -2.66
N LEU A 140 -18.02 -10.01 -2.06
CA LEU A 140 -17.35 -8.72 -2.31
C LEU A 140 -16.25 -8.81 -3.39
N ASP A 141 -15.87 -10.02 -3.82
CA ASP A 141 -14.85 -10.22 -4.85
C ASP A 141 -15.26 -9.51 -6.15
N GLY A 142 -14.30 -8.76 -6.74
CA GLY A 142 -14.53 -7.96 -7.96
C GLY A 142 -15.46 -6.75 -7.79
N LYS A 143 -15.80 -6.38 -6.55
CA LYS A 143 -16.60 -5.18 -6.23
C LYS A 143 -15.84 -4.15 -5.40
N HIS A 144 -14.88 -4.61 -4.60
CA HIS A 144 -14.05 -3.78 -3.73
C HIS A 144 -12.58 -4.11 -3.96
N SER A 145 -11.75 -3.08 -4.15
CA SER A 145 -10.32 -3.25 -4.34
C SER A 145 -9.67 -3.70 -3.05
N VAL A 146 -9.18 -4.94 -3.03
CA VAL A 146 -8.32 -5.46 -1.97
C VAL A 146 -6.93 -4.87 -2.17
N PHE A 147 -6.38 -4.23 -1.13
CA PHE A 147 -5.09 -3.55 -1.23
C PHE A 147 -4.16 -3.81 -0.04
N GLY A 148 -4.59 -4.64 0.91
CA GLY A 148 -3.75 -5.12 1.99
C GLY A 148 -4.38 -6.24 2.78
N LYS A 149 -3.63 -6.74 3.78
CA LYS A 149 -4.09 -7.78 4.71
C LYS A 149 -3.46 -7.59 6.08
N VAL A 150 -4.27 -7.75 7.11
CA VAL A 150 -3.83 -7.78 8.52
C VAL A 150 -2.84 -8.93 8.71
N THR A 151 -1.70 -8.62 9.31
CA THR A 151 -0.66 -9.57 9.69
C THR A 151 -0.63 -9.82 11.20
N GLN A 152 -1.02 -8.83 12.01
CA GLN A 152 -1.16 -8.94 13.47
C GLN A 152 -2.29 -8.01 13.95
N GLY A 153 -2.95 -8.37 15.05
CA GLY A 153 -4.04 -7.55 15.63
C GLY A 153 -5.42 -7.84 15.04
N GLN A 154 -5.69 -9.07 14.57
CA GLN A 154 -7.04 -9.44 14.12
C GLN A 154 -8.02 -9.41 15.30
N GLU A 155 -7.58 -9.81 16.49
CA GLU A 155 -8.35 -9.69 17.73
C GLU A 155 -8.67 -8.23 18.08
N VAL A 156 -7.81 -7.28 17.69
CA VAL A 156 -8.07 -5.84 17.84
C VAL A 156 -9.15 -5.42 16.85
N VAL A 157 -9.03 -5.83 15.57
CA VAL A 157 -10.07 -5.65 14.55
C VAL A 157 -11.42 -6.15 15.07
N ASP A 158 -11.46 -7.36 15.60
CA ASP A 158 -12.66 -8.02 16.13
C ASP A 158 -13.23 -7.35 17.39
N SER A 159 -12.42 -6.59 18.12
CA SER A 159 -12.83 -5.84 19.32
C SER A 159 -13.31 -4.42 19.06
N ILE A 160 -13.11 -3.90 17.84
CA ILE A 160 -13.52 -2.55 17.46
C ILE A 160 -15.04 -2.48 17.43
N THR A 161 -15.55 -1.37 17.97
CA THR A 161 -16.97 -1.03 18.00
C THR A 161 -17.20 0.29 17.29
N GLN A 162 -18.45 0.55 16.89
CA GLN A 162 -18.78 1.80 16.19
C GLN A 162 -18.38 3.02 17.03
N GLY A 163 -17.66 3.95 16.40
CA GLY A 163 -17.16 5.18 17.05
C GLY A 163 -15.75 5.07 17.63
N ASP A 164 -15.15 3.88 17.68
CA ASP A 164 -13.73 3.73 18.00
C ASP A 164 -12.86 4.48 17.00
N LYS A 165 -11.72 4.98 17.48
CA LYS A 165 -10.88 5.95 16.76
C LYS A 165 -9.68 5.30 16.11
N ILE A 166 -9.34 5.80 14.93
CA ILE A 166 -8.01 5.71 14.34
C ILE A 166 -7.20 6.82 14.97
N GLU A 167 -6.21 6.48 15.80
CA GLU A 167 -5.38 7.48 16.47
C GLU A 167 -4.28 7.99 15.55
N SER A 168 -3.59 7.09 14.84
CA SER A 168 -2.60 7.44 13.82
C SER A 168 -2.27 6.23 12.93
N ILE A 169 -1.67 6.50 11.78
CA ILE A 169 -1.13 5.46 10.88
C ILE A 169 0.36 5.69 10.68
N LYS A 170 1.17 4.69 11.03
CA LYS A 170 2.62 4.67 10.75
C LYS A 170 2.90 3.81 9.54
N LEU A 171 3.77 4.28 8.66
CA LEU A 171 4.14 3.62 7.42
C LEU A 171 5.58 3.09 7.52
N SER A 172 5.81 1.90 6.97
CA SER A 172 7.13 1.25 6.91
C SER A 172 7.37 0.70 5.51
N GLY A 173 8.60 0.85 4.99
CA GLY A 173 9.00 0.44 3.64
C GLY A 173 9.16 1.63 2.68
N ASP A 174 9.39 1.34 1.39
CA ASP A 174 9.66 2.36 0.37
C ASP A 174 8.37 3.00 -0.18
N VAL A 175 7.85 3.94 0.60
CA VAL A 175 6.69 4.76 0.22
C VAL A 175 7.03 5.74 -0.92
N THR A 176 8.27 6.21 -0.97
CA THR A 176 8.65 7.30 -1.87
C THR A 176 8.61 6.83 -3.32
N SER A 177 9.20 5.67 -3.62
CA SER A 177 9.19 5.12 -4.98
C SER A 177 7.77 4.80 -5.45
N LEU A 178 6.90 4.29 -4.55
CA LEU A 178 5.49 4.06 -4.88
C LEU A 178 4.80 5.37 -5.29
N LEU A 179 4.90 6.41 -4.48
CA LEU A 179 4.23 7.68 -4.77
C LEU A 179 4.80 8.35 -6.03
N GLN A 180 6.11 8.21 -6.30
CA GLN A 180 6.73 8.69 -7.53
C GLN A 180 6.23 7.91 -8.76
N SER A 181 5.98 6.61 -8.64
CA SER A 181 5.44 5.82 -9.76
C SER A 181 3.99 6.17 -10.12
N GLN A 182 3.26 6.82 -9.20
CA GLN A 182 1.87 7.25 -9.37
C GLN A 182 1.74 8.79 -9.28
N ASP A 183 2.79 9.50 -9.69
CA ASP A 183 2.95 10.95 -9.51
C ASP A 183 1.79 11.76 -10.10
N GLU A 184 1.28 11.39 -11.27
CA GLU A 184 0.14 12.06 -11.90
C GLU A 184 -1.10 12.08 -10.98
N TYR A 185 -1.46 10.91 -10.43
CA TYR A 185 -2.57 10.78 -9.48
C TYR A 185 -2.28 11.55 -8.19
N VAL A 186 -1.08 11.35 -7.62
CA VAL A 186 -0.70 11.95 -6.35
C VAL A 186 -0.70 13.48 -6.45
N ALA A 187 -0.22 14.04 -7.56
CA ALA A 187 -0.21 15.47 -7.81
C ALA A 187 -1.63 16.04 -7.96
N GLU A 188 -2.54 15.34 -8.63
CA GLU A 188 -3.94 15.74 -8.75
C GLU A 188 -4.64 15.74 -7.37
N TRP A 189 -4.53 14.64 -6.63
CA TRP A 189 -5.15 14.51 -5.31
C TRP A 189 -4.59 15.52 -4.32
N SER A 190 -3.28 15.74 -4.32
CA SER A 190 -2.63 16.64 -3.36
C SER A 190 -3.14 18.09 -3.51
N LYS A 191 -3.44 18.56 -4.72
CA LYS A 191 -4.05 19.89 -4.93
C LYS A 191 -5.38 20.03 -4.19
N ILE A 192 -6.25 19.03 -4.30
CA ILE A 192 -7.57 19.01 -3.64
C ILE A 192 -7.39 18.89 -2.13
N LEU A 193 -6.48 18.03 -1.71
CA LEU A 193 -6.22 17.78 -0.31
C LEU A 193 -5.56 18.95 0.40
N ASP A 194 -4.70 19.72 -0.25
CA ASP A 194 -4.04 20.89 0.35
C ASP A 194 -5.05 22.01 0.62
N GLU A 195 -6.09 22.13 -0.20
CA GLU A 195 -7.20 23.06 0.00
C GLU A 195 -8.15 22.61 1.12
N LYS A 196 -8.54 21.33 1.13
CA LYS A 196 -9.63 20.83 1.99
C LYS A 196 -9.18 20.17 3.28
N PHE A 197 -7.98 19.60 3.28
CA PHE A 197 -7.43 18.78 4.36
C PHE A 197 -5.94 19.07 4.51
N PRO A 198 -5.55 20.29 4.94
CA PRO A 198 -4.15 20.67 5.07
C PRO A 198 -3.42 19.66 5.97
N ALA A 199 -2.20 19.28 5.58
CA ALA A 199 -1.43 18.27 6.28
C ALA A 199 -1.26 18.66 7.75
N LYS A 200 -1.56 17.72 8.66
CA LYS A 200 -1.26 17.92 10.08
C LYS A 200 0.25 17.94 10.24
N GLN A 201 0.78 18.97 10.91
CA GLN A 201 2.19 18.98 11.26
C GLN A 201 2.49 17.72 12.06
N ALA A 202 3.52 16.97 11.68
CA ALA A 202 3.97 15.83 12.47
C ALA A 202 4.24 16.33 13.89
N ALA A 203 3.52 15.78 14.88
CA ALA A 203 3.83 16.03 16.27
C ALA A 203 5.29 15.60 16.49
N GLN A 204 6.12 16.58 16.88
CA GLN A 204 7.54 16.37 17.20
C GLN A 204 7.70 15.43 18.39
#